data_AF-A0A7J8ZZ77-F1
#
_entry.id   AF-A0A7J8ZZ77-F1
#
_cell.length_a   1.000
_cell.length_b   1.000
_cell.length_c   1.000
_cell.angle_alpha   90.00
_cell.angle_beta   90.00
_cell.angle_gamma   90.00
#
_symmetry.space_group_name_H-M   'P 1'
#
loop_
_entity.id
_entity.type
_entity.pdbx_description
1 polymer ?
#
loop_
_entity_poly.entity_id
_entity_poly.type
_entity_poly.pdbx_seq_one_letter_code
_entity_poly.pdbx_strand_id
1 'polypeptide(L)'
;MEFDLSEEILAVIPTDPYEQLDLARKITSMAIASRVSKMETEIGRMRAKIFEKDRMVYELEDKVSRLQQANHEAESRLKLIFDENMKLAKERDSLAMTVKKLSRDVSK
;
A
#
# COMPACT_ATOMS: atom_id res chain seq x y z
N MET A 1 -45.78 -27.59 0.44
CA MET A 1 -44.33 -27.86 0.62
C MET A 1 -44.25 -28.59 1.94
N GLU A 2 -44.38 -29.90 1.89
CA GLU A 2 -44.33 -30.76 3.06
C GLU A 2 -42.84 -30.87 3.42
N PHE A 3 -42.47 -30.36 4.60
CA PHE A 3 -41.12 -30.51 5.09
C PHE A 3 -40.98 -31.94 5.58
N ASP A 4 -40.29 -32.76 4.79
CA ASP A 4 -40.00 -34.15 5.14
C ASP A 4 -38.90 -34.16 6.22
N LEU A 5 -39.32 -33.93 7.47
CA LEU A 5 -38.47 -33.99 8.64
C LEU A 5 -38.30 -35.46 9.05
N SER A 6 -37.11 -35.85 9.48
CA SER A 6 -36.87 -37.21 9.96
C SER A 6 -37.73 -37.51 11.20
N GLU A 7 -38.10 -38.78 11.38
CA GLU A 7 -38.86 -39.24 12.56
C GLU A 7 -38.17 -38.86 13.87
N GLU A 8 -36.82 -38.85 13.90
CA GLU A 8 -36.03 -38.42 15.06
C GLU A 8 -36.28 -36.95 15.42
N ILE A 9 -36.41 -36.06 14.42
CA ILE A 9 -36.69 -34.65 14.66
C ILE A 9 -38.16 -34.46 15.06
N LEU A 10 -39.08 -35.17 14.42
CA LEU A 10 -40.50 -35.14 14.76
C LEU A 10 -40.76 -35.60 16.20
N ALA A 11 -40.03 -36.63 16.66
CA ALA A 11 -40.15 -37.17 18.01
C ALA A 11 -39.75 -36.19 19.13
N VAL A 12 -38.92 -35.18 18.82
CA VAL A 12 -38.45 -34.19 19.79
C VAL A 12 -39.15 -32.83 19.67
N ILE A 13 -40.01 -32.64 18.68
CA ILE A 13 -40.81 -31.42 18.54
C ILE A 13 -41.91 -31.42 19.61
N PRO A 14 -42.04 -30.35 20.41
CA PRO A 14 -43.13 -30.24 21.39
C PRO A 14 -44.49 -30.38 20.70
N THR A 15 -45.43 -31.08 21.33
CA THR A 15 -46.80 -31.18 20.79
C THR A 15 -47.67 -29.99 21.19
N ASP A 16 -47.30 -29.27 22.25
CA ASP A 16 -47.98 -28.05 22.68
C ASP A 16 -47.67 -26.86 21.75
N PRO A 17 -48.68 -26.14 21.23
CA PRO A 17 -48.46 -25.03 20.30
C PRO A 17 -47.63 -23.87 20.86
N TYR A 18 -47.71 -23.57 22.16
CA TYR A 18 -46.93 -22.48 22.76
C TYR A 18 -45.47 -22.89 22.95
N GLU A 19 -45.21 -24.15 23.31
CA GLU A 19 -43.86 -24.69 23.37
C GLU A 19 -43.19 -24.74 21.98
N GLN A 20 -43.93 -25.05 20.92
CA GLN A 20 -43.43 -24.98 19.54
C GLN A 20 -43.03 -23.55 19.15
N LEU A 21 -43.83 -22.54 19.53
CA LEU A 21 -43.50 -21.15 19.28
C LEU A 21 -42.23 -20.73 20.03
N ASP A 22 -42.06 -21.16 21.28
CA ASP A 22 -40.83 -20.87 22.04
C ASP A 22 -39.61 -21.56 21.42
N LEU A 23 -39.75 -22.80 20.94
CA LEU A 23 -38.70 -23.51 20.21
C LEU A 23 -38.34 -22.78 18.91
N ALA A 24 -39.32 -22.39 18.10
CA ALA A 24 -39.10 -21.63 16.86
C ALA A 24 -38.42 -20.28 17.13
N ARG A 25 -38.82 -19.59 18.20
CA ARG A 25 -38.20 -18.35 18.67
C ARG A 25 -36.74 -18.57 19.07
N LYS A 26 -36.45 -19.64 19.82
CA LYS A 26 -35.07 -20.01 20.22
C LYS A 26 -34.20 -20.32 19.01
N ILE A 27 -34.68 -21.15 18.07
CA ILE A 27 -33.97 -21.48 16.83
C ILE A 27 -33.64 -20.20 16.05
N THR A 28 -34.64 -19.33 15.86
CA THR A 28 -34.46 -18.06 15.16
C THR A 28 -33.45 -17.16 15.88
N SER A 29 -33.52 -17.08 17.21
CA SER A 29 -32.60 -16.29 18.02
C SER A 29 -31.16 -16.80 17.89
N MET A 30 -30.96 -18.13 17.91
CA MET A 30 -29.66 -18.75 17.71
C MET A 30 -29.13 -18.51 16.30
N ALA A 31 -29.97 -18.64 15.27
CA ALA A 31 -29.60 -18.37 13.89
C ALA A 31 -29.17 -16.92 13.69
N ILE A 32 -29.88 -15.96 14.29
CA ILE A 32 -29.50 -14.54 14.27
C ILE A 32 -28.17 -14.34 15.01
N ALA A 33 -28.02 -14.87 16.23
CA ALA A 33 -26.80 -14.73 17.02
C ALA A 33 -25.56 -15.29 16.28
N SER A 34 -25.70 -16.46 15.65
CA SER A 34 -24.64 -17.05 14.82
C SER A 34 -24.25 -16.15 13.65
N ARG A 35 -25.24 -15.57 12.96
CA ARG A 35 -24.99 -14.62 11.85
C ARG A 35 -24.31 -13.34 12.33
N VAL A 36 -24.75 -12.78 13.46
CA VAL A 36 -24.14 -11.59 14.08
C VAL A 36 -22.68 -11.88 14.43
N SER A 37 -22.40 -12.99 15.10
CA SER A 37 -21.02 -13.38 15.46
C SER A 37 -20.11 -13.56 14.25
N LYS A 38 -20.63 -14.13 13.15
CA LYS A 38 -19.90 -14.22 11.88
C LYS A 38 -19.58 -12.84 11.32
N MET A 39 -20.56 -11.94 11.28
CA MET A 39 -20.38 -10.57 10.81
C MET A 39 -19.37 -9.79 11.67
N GLU A 40 -19.42 -9.92 12.99
CA GLU A 40 -18.45 -9.29 13.90
C GLU A 40 -17.03 -9.77 13.63
N THR A 41 -16.85 -11.07 13.38
CA THR A 41 -15.56 -11.64 13.00
C THR A 41 -15.05 -11.08 11.67
N GLU A 42 -15.93 -10.99 10.66
CA GLU A 42 -15.58 -10.41 9.36
C GLU A 42 -15.23 -8.92 9.46
N ILE A 43 -15.97 -8.15 10.25
CA ILE A 43 -15.67 -6.75 10.55
C ILE A 43 -14.30 -6.63 11.22
N GLY A 44 -13.99 -7.48 12.20
CA GLY A 44 -12.69 -7.52 12.86
C GLY A 44 -11.55 -7.76 11.86
N ARG A 45 -11.70 -8.73 10.96
CA ARG A 45 -10.72 -9.00 9.89
C ARG A 45 -10.57 -7.82 8.93
N MET A 46 -11.68 -7.20 8.53
CA MET A 46 -11.64 -6.03 7.64
C MET A 46 -10.93 -4.84 8.30
N ARG A 47 -11.19 -4.57 9.58
CA ARG A 47 -10.49 -3.52 10.35
C ARG A 47 -8.98 -3.78 10.44
N ALA A 48 -8.57 -5.01 10.72
CA ALA A 48 -7.16 -5.38 10.74
C ALA A 48 -6.48 -5.15 9.38
N LYS A 49 -7.17 -5.52 8.29
CA LYS A 49 -6.68 -5.31 6.93
C LYS A 49 -6.56 -3.83 6.57
N ILE A 50 -7.50 -3.00 7.01
CA ILE A 50 -7.42 -1.53 6.84
C ILE A 50 -6.16 -1.01 7.54
N PHE A 51 -5.95 -1.38 8.81
CA PHE A 51 -4.78 -0.93 9.57
C PHE A 51 -3.44 -1.35 8.90
N GLU A 52 -3.36 -2.59 8.40
CA GLU A 52 -2.20 -3.06 7.65
C GLU A 52 -1.96 -2.23 6.38
N LYS A 53 -3.03 -1.89 5.65
CA LYS A 53 -2.96 -1.08 4.43
C LYS A 53 -2.56 0.36 4.73
N ASP A 54 -3.10 0.97 5.78
CA ASP A 54 -2.73 2.31 6.21
C ASP A 54 -1.24 2.37 6.57
N ARG A 55 -0.74 1.38 7.32
CA ARG A 55 0.69 1.27 7.61
C ARG A 55 1.54 1.18 6.34
N MET A 56 1.13 0.34 5.37
CA MET A 56 1.83 0.21 4.10
C MET A 56 1.82 1.51 3.30
N VAL A 57 0.73 2.28 3.33
CA VAL A 57 0.65 3.61 2.71
C VAL A 57 1.68 4.54 3.34
N TYR A 58 1.74 4.64 4.67
CA TYR A 58 2.73 5.47 5.37
C TYR A 58 4.17 5.09 5.00
N GLU A 59 4.50 3.80 4.97
CA GLU A 59 5.83 3.32 4.60
C GLU A 59 6.20 3.68 3.14
N LEU A 60 5.23 3.61 2.23
CA LEU A 60 5.41 3.98 0.83
C LEU A 60 5.56 5.49 0.65
N GLU A 61 4.76 6.30 1.34
CA GLU A 61 4.86 7.77 1.32
C GLU A 61 6.23 8.24 1.80
N ASP A 62 6.73 7.67 2.90
CA ASP A 62 8.05 7.95 3.46
C ASP A 62 9.17 7.55 2.48
N LYS A 63 9.04 6.40 1.82
CA LYS A 63 9.99 5.98 0.77
C LYS A 63 9.98 6.93 -0.43
N VAL A 64 8.80 7.37 -0.89
CA VAL A 64 8.67 8.33 -1.98
C VAL A 64 9.32 9.66 -1.61
N SER A 65 9.07 10.17 -0.41
CA SER A 65 9.67 11.42 0.07
C SER A 65 11.21 11.34 0.07
N ARG A 66 11.78 10.24 0.59
CA ARG A 66 13.23 10.01 0.56
C ARG A 66 13.80 9.95 -0.85
N LEU A 67 13.12 9.26 -1.77
CA LEU A 67 13.55 9.17 -3.17
C LEU A 67 13.49 10.54 -3.86
N GLN A 68 12.45 11.32 -3.61
CA GLN A 68 12.33 12.68 -4.14
C GLN A 68 13.46 13.58 -3.64
N GLN A 69 13.79 13.53 -2.35
CA GLN A 69 14.92 14.26 -1.79
C GLN A 69 16.25 13.83 -2.44
N ALA A 70 16.52 12.53 -2.48
CA ALA A 70 17.75 12.01 -3.07
C ALA A 70 17.89 12.39 -4.56
N ASN A 71 16.79 12.36 -5.31
CA ASN A 71 16.76 12.78 -6.70
C ASN A 71 17.06 14.28 -6.84
N HIS A 72 16.44 15.13 -6.01
CA HIS A 72 16.69 16.57 -6.03
C HIS A 72 18.15 16.92 -5.69
N GLU A 73 18.73 16.23 -4.70
CA GLU A 73 20.14 16.37 -4.35
C GLU A 73 21.06 15.93 -5.49
N ALA A 74 20.75 14.82 -6.16
CA ALA A 74 21.50 14.33 -7.30
C ALA A 74 21.44 15.31 -8.49
N GLU A 75 20.25 15.82 -8.82
CA GLU A 75 20.05 16.84 -9.86
C GLU A 75 20.85 18.11 -9.57
N SER A 76 20.82 18.59 -8.32
CA SER A 76 21.57 19.77 -7.89
C SER A 76 23.09 19.56 -8.03
N ARG A 77 23.60 18.38 -7.63
CA ARG A 77 25.01 18.02 -7.79
C ARG A 77 25.41 17.91 -9.26
N LEU A 78 24.58 17.27 -10.08
CA LEU A 78 24.82 17.15 -11.52
C LEU A 78 24.91 18.52 -12.19
N LYS A 79 24.04 19.47 -11.80
CA LYS A 79 24.09 20.84 -12.32
C LYS A 79 25.41 21.54 -11.97
N LEU A 80 25.88 21.42 -10.72
CA LEU A 80 27.15 22.00 -10.29
C LEU A 80 28.33 21.42 -11.08
N ILE A 81 28.38 20.09 -11.22
CA ILE A 81 29.45 19.40 -11.96
C ILE A 81 29.40 19.80 -13.45
N PHE A 82 28.21 19.95 -14.02
CA PHE A 82 28.05 20.39 -15.40
C PHE A 82 28.59 21.80 -15.62
N ASP A 83 28.23 22.75 -14.74
CA ASP A 83 28.70 24.13 -14.81
C ASP A 83 30.23 24.22 -14.65
N GLU A 84 30.82 23.42 -13.74
CA GLU A 84 32.26 23.33 -13.56
C GLU A 84 32.97 22.75 -14.80
N ASN A 85 32.44 21.66 -15.36
CA ASN A 85 32.96 21.09 -16.61
C ASN A 85 32.92 22.08 -17.77
N MET A 86 31.87 22.90 -17.88
CA MET A 86 31.79 23.95 -18.89
C MET A 86 32.88 25.03 -18.70
N LYS A 87 33.21 25.38 -17.45
CA LYS A 87 34.30 26.33 -17.16
C LYS A 87 35.65 25.73 -17.55
N LEU A 88 35.93 24.51 -17.10
CA LEU A 88 37.16 23.78 -17.43
C LEU A 88 37.35 23.61 -18.95
N ALA A 89 36.27 23.33 -19.69
CA ALA A 89 36.32 23.23 -21.15
C ALA A 89 36.74 24.56 -21.81
N LYS A 90 36.21 25.69 -21.34
CA LYS A 90 36.59 27.03 -21.83
C LYS A 90 38.04 27.35 -21.51
N GLU A 91 38.51 27.04 -20.31
CA GLU A 91 39.90 27.25 -19.90
C GLU A 91 40.86 26.40 -20.74
N ARG A 92 40.53 25.12 -20.98
CA ARG A 92 41.29 24.24 -21.87
C ARG A 92 41.42 24.84 -23.27
N ASP A 93 40.33 25.33 -23.84
CA ASP A 93 40.33 25.89 -25.20
C ASP A 93 41.17 27.18 -25.28
N SER A 94 41.09 28.05 -24.27
CA SER A 94 41.93 29.24 -24.13
C SER A 94 43.41 28.89 -24.04
N LEU A 95 43.75 27.88 -23.23
CA LEU A 95 45.13 27.41 -23.08
C LEU A 95 45.66 26.79 -24.37
N ALA A 96 44.85 25.98 -25.07
CA ALA A 96 45.21 25.40 -26.35
C ALA A 96 45.49 26.46 -27.42
N MET A 97 44.72 27.55 -27.45
CA MET A 97 44.98 28.69 -28.33
C MET A 97 46.29 29.41 -27.98
N THR A 98 46.58 29.56 -26.69
CA THR A 98 47.80 30.18 -26.18
C THR A 98 49.03 29.35 -26.56
N VAL A 99 48.98 28.03 -26.36
CA VAL A 99 50.03 27.09 -26.78
C VAL A 99 50.27 27.18 -28.29
N LYS A 100 49.20 27.14 -29.10
CA LYS A 100 49.32 27.28 -30.57
C LYS A 100 49.95 28.59 -31.02
N LYS A 101 49.77 29.68 -30.27
CA LYS A 101 50.39 30.98 -30.55
C LYS A 101 51.87 30.96 -30.18
N LEU A 102 52.20 30.56 -28.96
CA LEU A 102 53.58 30.44 -28.48
C LEU A 102 54.43 29.52 -29.37
N SER A 103 53.91 28.36 -29.79
CA SER A 103 54.61 27.46 -30.70
C SER A 103 54.95 28.12 -32.05
N ARG A 104 54.07 28.99 -32.57
CA ARG A 104 54.35 29.75 -33.80
C ARG A 104 55.39 30.83 -33.58
N ASP A 105 55.33 31.53 -32.44
CA ASP A 105 56.26 32.61 -32.11
C ASP A 105 57.68 32.08 -31.88
N VAL A 106 57.83 30.87 -31.33
CA VAL A 106 59.14 30.20 -31.13
C VAL A 106 59.68 29.58 -32.43
N SER A 107 58.82 29.24 -33.39
CA SER A 107 59.23 28.66 -34.69
C SER A 107 59.62 29.71 -35.74
N LYS A 108 59.53 31.01 -35.41
CA LYS A 108 59.96 32.13 -36.24
C LYS A 108 61.34 32.62 -35.79
#